data_AF-A0A950LEV0-F1
#
_entry.id   AF-A0A950LEV0-F1
#
_cell.length_a   1.000
_cell.length_b   1.000
_cell.length_c   1.000
_cell.angle_alpha   90.00
_cell.angle_beta   90.00
_cell.angle_gamma   90.00
#
_symmetry.space_group_name_H-M   'P 1'
#
loop_
_entity.id
_entity.type
_entity.pdbx_description
1 polymer ?
#
loop_
_entity_poly.entity_id
_entity_poly.type
_entity_poly.pdbx_seq_one_letter_code
_entity_poly.pdbx_strand_id
1 'polypeptide(L)'
;MDRDALFQSGMDLELPSTTRKEDTSYIGSFVSEDGRKDHLVMKNGVRCAGTHLIVELYEAKHLDDIGHIDKALRACVKAAGATLLHIHLHHFEPNGGVSGVAVLAESHISIHSWPECGYAALDVFMCGETSPEKCVPVLKKAFGAKRVEVETLLRGKGI
;
A
#
# COMPACT_ATOMS: atom_id res chain seq x y z
N MET A 1 -16.17 73.44 -19.10
CA MET A 1 -15.98 73.49 -17.65
C MET A 1 -16.41 72.14 -17.12
N ASP A 2 -15.40 71.36 -16.76
CA ASP A 2 -15.49 70.01 -16.22
C ASP A 2 -15.88 70.09 -14.73
N ARG A 3 -16.70 69.16 -14.22
CA ARG A 3 -16.87 68.87 -12.79
C ARG A 3 -17.80 67.68 -12.53
N ASP A 4 -17.21 66.67 -11.86
CA ASP A 4 -17.76 65.83 -10.78
C ASP A 4 -18.91 64.85 -11.14
N ALA A 5 -19.01 63.60 -10.65
CA ALA A 5 -18.16 62.66 -9.93
C ALA A 5 -18.94 61.31 -9.82
N LEU A 6 -18.22 60.20 -9.99
CA LEU A 6 -18.25 58.90 -9.27
C LEU A 6 -19.53 58.20 -8.72
N PHE A 7 -19.49 56.84 -8.88
CA PHE A 7 -20.21 55.73 -8.21
C PHE A 7 -21.67 55.48 -8.64
N GLN A 8 -22.15 54.26 -8.95
CA GLN A 8 -21.92 52.95 -8.30
C GLN A 8 -22.40 51.76 -9.18
N SER A 9 -21.74 50.61 -8.98
CA SER A 9 -22.18 49.19 -8.96
C SER A 9 -22.83 48.47 -10.17
N GLY A 10 -22.50 47.18 -10.29
CA GLY A 10 -23.20 46.18 -11.11
C GLY A 10 -22.28 45.13 -11.72
N MET A 11 -21.86 44.14 -10.93
CA MET A 11 -21.36 42.86 -11.43
C MET A 11 -22.50 42.16 -12.17
N ASP A 12 -22.25 41.66 -13.38
CA ASP A 12 -22.99 40.52 -13.97
C ASP A 12 -22.15 39.89 -15.08
N LEU A 13 -21.41 38.84 -14.73
CA LEU A 13 -20.93 37.84 -15.69
C LEU A 13 -21.42 36.49 -15.16
N GLU A 14 -22.58 36.07 -15.68
CA GLU A 14 -23.12 34.74 -15.47
C GLU A 14 -22.12 33.67 -15.97
N LEU A 15 -21.63 32.85 -15.04
CA LEU A 15 -20.97 31.58 -15.33
C LEU A 15 -22.01 30.47 -15.19
N PRO A 16 -22.23 29.61 -16.20
CA PRO A 16 -23.07 28.45 -16.02
C PRO A 16 -22.41 27.46 -15.05
N SER A 17 -23.06 27.32 -13.91
CA SER A 17 -22.91 26.19 -12.99
C SER A 17 -23.07 24.87 -13.74
N THR A 18 -22.03 24.06 -13.75
CA THR A 18 -22.19 22.60 -13.79
C THR A 18 -21.27 21.97 -12.76
N THR A 19 -21.88 21.53 -11.67
CA THR A 19 -21.27 20.70 -10.64
C THR A 19 -20.70 19.44 -11.27
N ARG A 20 -19.37 19.33 -11.39
CA ARG A 20 -18.70 18.08 -11.74
C ARG A 20 -18.13 17.48 -10.46
N LYS A 21 -18.65 16.31 -10.07
CA LYS A 21 -18.06 15.49 -9.02
C LYS A 21 -16.63 15.14 -9.43
N GLU A 22 -15.65 15.52 -8.62
CA GLU A 22 -14.25 15.13 -8.80
C GLU A 22 -14.07 13.69 -8.34
N ASP A 23 -14.04 12.75 -9.29
CA ASP A 23 -13.43 11.44 -9.08
C ASP A 23 -11.90 11.61 -9.18
N THR A 24 -11.25 11.67 -8.02
CA THR A 24 -9.78 11.76 -7.91
C THR A 24 -9.17 10.36 -8.05
N SER A 25 -8.95 9.93 -9.29
CA SER A 25 -8.09 8.77 -9.58
C SER A 25 -7.30 8.94 -10.89
N TYR A 26 -6.60 10.07 -11.03
CA TYR A 26 -5.55 10.17 -12.04
C TYR A 26 -4.23 9.67 -11.44
N ILE A 27 -3.92 8.40 -11.69
CA ILE A 27 -2.61 7.81 -11.42
C ILE A 27 -1.85 7.84 -12.75
N GLY A 28 -0.96 8.82 -12.90
CA GLY A 28 0.00 8.86 -14.01
C GLY A 28 1.39 8.53 -13.47
N SER A 29 2.03 7.49 -13.99
CA SER A 29 3.47 7.29 -13.81
C SER A 29 4.22 8.46 -14.45
N PHE A 30 5.10 9.13 -13.71
CA PHE A 30 5.90 10.21 -14.28
C PHE A 30 7.16 9.61 -14.93
N VAL A 31 7.40 9.96 -16.19
CA VAL A 31 8.66 9.66 -16.86
C VAL A 31 9.65 10.72 -16.42
N SER A 32 10.74 10.32 -15.78
CA SER A 32 11.80 11.27 -15.40
C SER A 32 12.50 11.83 -16.65
N GLU A 33 13.13 13.00 -16.52
CA GLU A 33 13.75 13.75 -17.63
C GLU A 33 14.82 12.95 -18.41
N ASP A 34 15.34 11.84 -17.86
CA ASP A 34 16.33 10.99 -18.54
C ASP A 34 15.73 9.76 -19.25
N GLY A 35 14.41 9.61 -19.23
CA GLY A 35 13.71 8.48 -19.84
C GLY A 35 13.56 7.26 -18.92
N ARG A 36 14.13 7.27 -17.71
CA ARG A 36 13.81 6.28 -16.67
C ARG A 36 12.38 6.50 -16.17
N LYS A 37 11.59 5.42 -16.09
CA LYS A 37 10.32 5.44 -15.36
C LYS A 37 10.65 5.64 -13.88
N ASP A 38 10.13 6.69 -13.25
CA ASP A 38 10.16 6.74 -11.80
C ASP A 38 8.99 5.88 -11.27
N HIS A 39 9.27 5.05 -10.27
CA HIS A 39 8.27 4.16 -9.66
C HIS A 39 7.59 4.84 -8.46
N LEU A 40 7.68 6.17 -8.41
CA LEU A 40 7.10 7.01 -7.39
C LEU A 40 5.59 7.07 -7.59
N VAL A 41 4.89 7.17 -6.47
CA VAL A 41 3.43 7.15 -6.45
C VAL A 41 2.89 8.35 -5.71
N MET A 42 1.73 8.83 -6.18
CA MET A 42 0.92 9.79 -5.45
C MET A 42 -0.06 9.04 -4.56
N LYS A 43 0.12 9.13 -3.25
CA LYS A 43 -0.81 8.58 -2.25
C LYS A 43 -1.29 9.70 -1.35
N ASN A 44 -2.61 9.93 -1.33
CA ASN A 44 -3.25 10.99 -0.56
C ASN A 44 -2.63 12.39 -0.79
N GLY A 45 -2.30 12.71 -2.05
CA GLY A 45 -1.67 13.98 -2.42
C GLY A 45 -0.17 14.10 -2.10
N VAL A 46 0.46 13.04 -1.58
CA VAL A 46 1.89 13.00 -1.26
C VAL A 46 2.63 12.13 -2.27
N ARG A 47 3.66 12.68 -2.92
CA ARG A 47 4.62 11.91 -3.71
C ARG A 47 5.49 11.08 -2.77
N CYS A 48 5.58 9.79 -3.01
CA CYS A 48 6.37 8.89 -2.18
C CYS A 48 6.91 7.70 -2.98
N ALA A 49 7.89 6.98 -2.42
CA ALA A 49 8.42 5.76 -3.00
C ALA A 49 7.40 4.60 -2.98
N GLY A 50 6.53 4.55 -1.97
CA GLY A 50 5.51 3.51 -1.87
C GLY A 50 4.82 3.47 -0.52
N THR A 51 3.91 2.51 -0.38
CA THR A 51 3.12 2.28 0.83
C THR A 51 3.63 1.02 1.54
N HIS A 52 3.93 1.17 2.83
CA HIS A 52 4.42 0.10 3.69
C HIS A 52 3.40 -0.15 4.81
N LEU A 53 2.83 -1.34 4.84
CA LEU A 53 1.95 -1.77 5.92
C LEU A 53 2.75 -2.59 6.92
N ILE A 54 2.63 -2.23 8.19
CA ILE A 54 3.07 -3.06 9.32
C ILE A 54 1.84 -3.79 9.81
N VAL A 55 1.82 -5.11 9.65
CA VAL A 55 0.65 -5.95 9.90
C VAL A 55 0.94 -6.91 11.04
N GLU A 56 0.09 -6.83 12.07
CA GLU A 56 0.15 -7.67 13.25
C GLU A 56 -1.04 -8.64 13.22
N LEU A 57 -0.78 -9.95 13.21
CA LEU A 57 -1.80 -10.99 13.27
C LEU A 57 -1.80 -11.64 14.65
N TYR A 58 -2.97 -11.69 15.29
CA TYR A 58 -3.15 -12.36 16.58
C TYR A 58 -4.21 -13.47 16.49
N GLU A 59 -4.04 -14.48 17.34
CA GLU A 59 -4.86 -15.71 17.34
C GLU A 59 -4.88 -16.37 15.95
N ALA A 60 -3.74 -16.32 15.28
CA ALA A 60 -3.48 -16.89 13.97
C ALA A 60 -3.08 -18.37 14.08
N LYS A 61 -3.30 -19.12 12.99
CA LYS A 61 -3.08 -20.57 12.89
C LYS A 61 -2.24 -20.89 11.65
N HIS A 62 -1.66 -22.09 11.61
CA HIS A 62 -0.82 -22.56 10.49
C HIS A 62 0.42 -21.67 10.29
N LEU A 63 0.99 -21.23 11.41
CA LEU A 63 2.14 -20.32 11.47
C LEU A 63 3.48 -21.06 11.35
N ASP A 64 3.46 -22.39 11.45
CA ASP A 64 4.57 -23.33 11.32
C ASP A 64 4.59 -24.07 9.97
N ASP A 65 3.55 -23.89 9.15
CA ASP A 65 3.43 -24.53 7.84
C ASP A 65 4.02 -23.64 6.73
N ILE A 66 5.26 -23.93 6.35
CA ILE A 66 5.96 -23.28 5.22
C ILE A 66 5.08 -23.25 3.95
N GLY A 67 4.41 -24.36 3.63
CA GLY A 67 3.62 -24.48 2.40
C GLY A 67 2.37 -23.59 2.44
N HIS A 68 1.77 -23.44 3.62
CA HIS A 68 0.66 -22.52 3.85
C HIS A 68 1.11 -21.06 3.77
N ILE A 69 2.25 -20.73 4.38
CA ILE A 69 2.84 -19.38 4.35
C ILE A 69 3.22 -18.99 2.91
N ASP A 70 3.90 -19.85 2.14
CA ASP A 70 4.22 -19.59 0.73
C ASP A 70 2.96 -19.27 -0.09
N LYS A 71 1.90 -20.07 0.06
CA LYS A 71 0.61 -19.83 -0.61
C LYS A 71 -0.01 -18.51 -0.20
N ALA A 72 0.03 -18.15 1.08
CA ALA A 72 -0.50 -16.89 1.59
C ALA A 72 0.26 -15.68 1.00
N LEU A 73 1.59 -15.73 0.97
CA LEU A 73 2.42 -14.67 0.39
C LEU A 73 2.16 -14.53 -1.12
N ARG A 74 2.09 -15.63 -1.88
CA ARG A 74 1.74 -15.59 -3.32
C ARG A 74 0.34 -15.02 -3.56
N ALA A 75 -0.62 -15.37 -2.72
CA ALA A 75 -1.97 -14.82 -2.80
C ALA A 75 -1.98 -13.30 -2.55
N CYS A 76 -1.17 -12.82 -1.60
CA CYS A 76 -0.97 -11.38 -1.36
C CYS A 76 -0.39 -10.68 -2.60
N VAL A 77 0.68 -11.23 -3.17
CA VAL A 77 1.30 -10.67 -4.39
C VAL A 77 0.29 -10.57 -5.53
N LYS A 78 -0.46 -11.65 -5.78
CA LYS A 78 -1.50 -11.66 -6.81
C LYS A 78 -2.61 -10.64 -6.54
N ALA A 79 -3.09 -10.57 -5.30
CA ALA A 79 -4.17 -9.65 -4.92
C ALA A 79 -3.76 -8.19 -5.07
N ALA A 80 -2.52 -7.87 -4.71
CA ALA A 80 -1.98 -6.51 -4.77
C ALA A 80 -1.50 -6.07 -6.16
N GLY A 81 -1.46 -6.97 -7.14
CA GLY A 81 -0.95 -6.68 -8.49
C GLY A 81 0.57 -6.52 -8.54
N ALA A 82 1.30 -7.05 -7.56
CA ALA A 82 2.77 -6.98 -7.54
C ALA A 82 3.40 -8.09 -8.38
N THR A 83 4.65 -7.87 -8.78
CA THR A 83 5.45 -8.88 -9.50
C THR A 83 6.36 -9.61 -8.52
N LEU A 84 6.15 -10.92 -8.37
CA LEU A 84 6.99 -11.78 -7.54
C LEU A 84 8.30 -12.13 -8.27
N LEU A 85 9.44 -11.97 -7.59
CA LEU A 85 10.72 -12.48 -8.07
C LEU A 85 11.03 -13.84 -7.45
N HIS A 86 11.06 -13.93 -6.11
CA HIS A 86 11.32 -15.17 -5.39
C HIS A 86 10.80 -15.11 -3.95
N ILE A 87 10.66 -16.28 -3.32
CA ILE A 87 10.27 -16.42 -1.91
C ILE A 87 11.35 -17.27 -1.23
N HIS A 88 11.83 -16.79 -0.08
CA HIS A 88 12.70 -17.55 0.82
C HIS A 88 12.02 -17.69 2.18
N LEU A 89 11.87 -18.93 2.65
CA LEU A 89 11.29 -19.25 3.96
C LEU A 89 12.28 -20.12 4.73
N HIS A 90 12.43 -19.85 6.02
CA HIS A 90 13.22 -20.63 6.95
C HIS A 90 12.36 -21.02 8.14
N HIS A 91 12.29 -22.32 8.43
CA HIS A 91 11.57 -22.89 9.57
C HIS A 91 12.56 -23.21 10.69
N PHE A 92 12.22 -22.77 11.90
CA PHE A 92 13.04 -22.90 13.09
C PHE A 92 12.52 -24.03 13.99
N GLU A 93 13.46 -24.75 14.60
CA GLU A 93 13.18 -25.75 15.64
C GLU A 93 13.59 -25.23 17.03
N PRO A 94 12.97 -25.72 18.12
CA PRO A 94 11.90 -26.72 18.17
C PRO A 94 10.48 -26.13 18.07
N ASN A 95 10.31 -24.81 18.18
CA ASN A 95 8.99 -24.19 18.32
C ASN A 95 8.20 -24.05 17.00
N GLY A 96 8.84 -24.31 15.85
CA GLY A 96 8.19 -24.30 14.53
C GLY A 96 7.99 -22.93 13.92
N GLY A 97 8.56 -21.86 14.49
CA GLY A 97 8.45 -20.51 13.93
C GLY A 97 9.03 -20.42 12.52
N VAL A 98 8.47 -19.55 11.69
CA VAL A 98 8.94 -19.30 10.32
C VAL A 98 9.33 -17.83 10.16
N SER A 99 10.51 -17.59 9.60
CA SER A 99 10.89 -16.30 9.03
C SER A 99 10.95 -16.40 7.52
N GLY A 100 10.47 -15.36 6.83
CA GLY A 100 10.33 -15.41 5.39
C GLY A 100 10.32 -14.04 4.72
N VAL A 101 10.71 -14.03 3.45
CA VAL A 101 10.60 -12.85 2.58
C VAL A 101 10.18 -13.27 1.17
N ALA A 102 9.14 -12.62 0.66
CA ALA A 102 8.82 -12.58 -0.75
C ALA A 102 9.43 -11.30 -1.34
N VAL A 103 10.45 -11.46 -2.18
CA VAL A 103 11.08 -10.34 -2.87
C VAL A 103 10.28 -10.02 -4.12
N LEU A 104 9.87 -8.77 -4.23
CA LEU A 104 9.11 -8.23 -5.34
C LEU A 104 10.04 -7.41 -6.24
N ALA A 105 9.57 -7.04 -7.44
CA ALA A 105 10.38 -6.29 -8.40
C ALA A 105 11.13 -5.08 -7.78
N GLU A 106 10.51 -4.38 -6.83
CA GLU A 106 11.06 -3.16 -6.22
C GLU A 106 10.78 -3.04 -4.71
N SER A 107 10.32 -4.12 -4.08
CA SER A 107 9.83 -4.08 -2.70
C SER A 107 9.79 -5.49 -2.09
N HIS A 108 9.05 -5.70 -1.00
CA HIS A 108 8.99 -7.01 -0.34
C HIS A 108 7.70 -7.24 0.46
N ILE A 109 7.43 -8.51 0.75
CA ILE A 109 6.59 -8.94 1.88
C ILE A 109 7.46 -9.75 2.83
N SER A 110 7.58 -9.37 4.11
CA SER A 110 8.25 -10.16 5.14
C SER A 110 7.23 -10.89 6.01
N ILE A 111 7.63 -11.95 6.67
CA ILE A 111 6.88 -12.59 7.76
C ILE A 111 7.83 -13.13 8.82
N HIS A 112 7.48 -12.90 10.09
CA HIS A 112 8.04 -13.58 11.25
C HIS A 112 6.88 -14.11 12.09
N SER A 113 6.98 -15.37 12.51
CA SER A 113 5.87 -16.05 13.19
C SER A 113 6.32 -16.75 14.47
N TRP A 114 5.40 -16.75 15.44
CA TRP A 114 5.49 -17.39 16.74
C TRP A 114 4.24 -18.25 16.96
N PRO A 115 4.24 -19.50 16.45
CA PRO A 115 3.11 -20.41 16.55
C PRO A 115 2.63 -20.62 18.00
N GLU A 116 3.55 -20.66 18.96
CA GLU A 116 3.27 -20.82 20.39
C GLU A 116 2.41 -19.68 20.97
N CYS A 117 2.46 -18.51 20.34
CA CYS A 117 1.68 -17.32 20.72
C CYS A 117 0.46 -17.09 19.80
N GLY A 118 0.29 -17.90 18.75
CA GLY A 118 -0.67 -17.63 17.69
C GLY A 118 -0.45 -16.25 17.04
N TYR A 119 0.81 -15.84 16.88
CA TYR A 119 1.17 -14.47 16.48
C TYR A 119 2.09 -14.46 15.25
N ALA A 120 1.86 -13.50 14.35
CA ALA A 120 2.79 -13.21 13.26
C ALA A 120 2.86 -11.71 12.98
N ALA A 121 4.09 -11.24 12.75
CA ALA A 121 4.40 -9.90 12.27
C ALA A 121 4.73 -9.97 10.78
N LEU A 122 4.17 -9.05 9.98
CA LEU A 122 4.42 -8.96 8.55
C LEU A 122 4.66 -7.52 8.12
N ASP A 123 5.67 -7.32 7.28
CA ASP A 123 5.90 -6.09 6.53
C ASP A 123 5.36 -6.27 5.11
N VAL A 124 4.42 -5.44 4.67
CA VAL A 124 3.94 -5.42 3.28
C VAL A 124 4.32 -4.09 2.64
N PHE A 125 5.49 -4.04 2.01
CA PHE A 125 5.97 -2.85 1.32
C PHE A 125 5.78 -3.00 -0.19
N MET A 126 5.09 -2.04 -0.82
CA MET A 126 4.93 -2.03 -2.27
C MET A 126 5.01 -0.61 -2.86
N CYS A 127 5.56 -0.55 -4.07
CA CYS A 127 5.79 0.66 -4.87
C CYS A 127 4.92 0.62 -6.14
N GLY A 128 4.85 1.72 -6.89
CA GLY A 128 4.13 1.79 -8.17
C GLY A 128 2.62 1.54 -8.07
N GLU A 129 2.03 1.04 -9.17
CA GLU A 129 0.58 0.78 -9.31
C GLU A 129 0.12 -0.49 -8.56
N THR A 130 0.52 -0.63 -7.30
CA THR A 130 0.17 -1.76 -6.43
C THR A 130 -0.81 -1.35 -5.33
N SER A 131 -1.49 -2.38 -4.80
CA SER A 131 -2.51 -2.27 -3.76
C SER A 131 -2.13 -3.12 -2.53
N PRO A 132 -1.14 -2.72 -1.71
CA PRO A 132 -0.70 -3.51 -0.55
C PRO A 132 -1.83 -3.77 0.45
N GLU A 133 -2.82 -2.89 0.55
CA GLU A 133 -4.01 -3.04 1.40
C GLU A 133 -4.83 -4.32 1.10
N LYS A 134 -4.74 -4.83 -0.14
CA LYS A 134 -5.41 -6.08 -0.53
C LYS A 134 -4.75 -7.32 0.10
N CYS A 135 -3.54 -7.20 0.65
CA CYS A 135 -2.89 -8.29 1.38
C CYS A 135 -3.57 -8.56 2.73
N VAL A 136 -4.08 -7.52 3.40
CA VAL A 136 -4.68 -7.64 4.74
C VAL A 136 -5.83 -8.67 4.80
N PRO A 137 -6.87 -8.62 3.94
CA PRO A 137 -7.93 -9.64 3.96
C PRO A 137 -7.43 -11.03 3.55
N VAL A 138 -6.41 -11.11 2.69
CA VAL A 138 -5.79 -12.40 2.31
C VAL A 138 -5.11 -13.04 3.51
N LEU A 139 -4.26 -12.29 4.21
CA LEU A 139 -3.54 -12.74 5.40
C LEU A 139 -4.51 -13.13 6.53
N LYS A 140 -5.50 -12.26 6.81
CA LYS A 140 -6.53 -12.54 7.83
C LYS A 140 -7.24 -13.87 7.55
N LYS A 141 -7.63 -14.10 6.30
CA LYS A 141 -8.31 -15.33 5.88
C LYS A 141 -7.38 -16.54 5.94
N ALA A 142 -6.17 -16.41 5.40
CA ALA A 142 -5.20 -17.50 5.33
C ALA A 142 -4.87 -18.04 6.72
N PHE A 143 -4.57 -17.16 7.66
CA PHE A 143 -4.16 -17.56 9.01
C PHE A 143 -5.33 -17.66 10.01
N GLY A 144 -6.56 -17.36 9.58
CA GLY A 144 -7.74 -17.39 10.45
C GLY A 144 -7.66 -16.42 11.64
N ALA A 145 -6.84 -15.37 11.53
CA ALA A 145 -6.54 -14.43 12.61
C ALA A 145 -7.81 -13.75 13.13
N LYS A 146 -7.98 -13.70 14.45
CA LYS A 146 -9.16 -13.09 15.09
C LYS A 146 -9.01 -11.59 15.23
N ARG A 147 -7.80 -11.13 15.51
CA ARG A 147 -7.44 -9.71 15.54
C ARG A 147 -6.31 -9.45 14.55
N VAL A 148 -6.47 -8.35 13.82
CA VAL A 148 -5.48 -7.85 12.86
C VAL A 148 -5.32 -6.37 13.13
N GLU A 149 -4.08 -5.94 13.37
CA GLU A 149 -3.74 -4.52 13.51
C GLU A 149 -2.86 -4.14 12.32
N VAL A 150 -3.06 -2.92 11.80
CA VAL A 150 -2.34 -2.44 10.62
C VAL A 150 -1.92 -0.99 10.84
N GLU A 151 -0.63 -0.73 10.78
CA GLU A 151 -0.09 0.62 10.65
C GLU A 151 0.32 0.87 9.19
N THR A 152 0.04 2.06 8.67
CA THR A 152 0.39 2.44 7.29
C THR A 152 1.43 3.55 7.28
N LEU A 153 2.56 3.29 6.63
CA LEU A 153 3.66 4.21 6.46
C LEU A 153 3.85 4.53 4.97
N LEU A 154 3.98 5.81 4.62
CA LEU A 154 4.47 6.18 3.28
C LEU A 154 6.00 6.28 3.33
N ARG A 155 6.68 5.56 2.45
CA ARG A 155 8.15 5.52 2.38
C ARG A 155 8.63 6.60 1.43
N GLY A 156 9.67 7.35 1.81
CA GLY A 156 10.25 8.40 0.95
C GLY A 156 9.28 9.54 0.61
N LYS A 157 8.57 10.08 1.61
CA LYS A 157 7.67 11.22 1.38
C LYS A 157 8.46 12.42 0.86
N GLY A 158 7.99 13.04 -0.23
CA GLY A 158 8.54 14.28 -0.77
C GLY A 158 9.81 14.14 -1.61
N ILE A 159 10.18 12.91 -2.02
CA ILE A 159 11.25 12.68 -2.99
C ILE A 159 10.76 12.77 -4.43
#